data_AF-A0A0H0XKR1-F1
#
_entry.id   AF-A0A0H0XKR1-F1
#
_cell.length_a   1.000
_cell.length_b   1.000
_cell.length_c   1.000
_cell.angle_alpha   90.00
_cell.angle_beta   90.00
_cell.angle_gamma   90.00
#
_symmetry.space_group_name_H-M   'P 1'
#
loop_
_entity.id
_entity.type
_entity.pdbx_description
1 polymer ?
#
loop_
_entity_poly.entity_id
_entity_poly.type
_entity_poly.pdbx_seq_one_letter_code
_entity_poly.pdbx_strand_id
1 'polypeptide(L)'
;MKKLILILPIMALAACGEEPAPAALETAAPVEVVELPAPDQELFTAVFAETCPDAEPVATAVCRRGMGAPTVACEFGLGDDDVLRHDATLNIDDTGEGWMLADAENICSEHDSHHVDN
;
A
#
# COMPACT_ATOMS: atom_id res chain seq x y z
N MET A 1 -82.21 -28.17 -10.79
CA MET A 1 -81.70 -29.30 -9.97
C MET A 1 -80.23 -29.50 -10.28
N LYS A 2 -79.36 -29.44 -9.23
CA LYS A 2 -77.89 -29.54 -9.27
C LYS A 2 -77.21 -28.45 -10.12
N LYS A 3 -76.26 -27.68 -9.59
CA LYS A 3 -74.86 -28.10 -9.51
C LYS A 3 -74.03 -27.19 -8.60
N LEU A 4 -73.26 -27.86 -7.75
CA LEU A 4 -71.91 -27.53 -7.28
C LEU A 4 -71.72 -26.27 -6.43
N ILE A 5 -71.82 -26.49 -5.11
CA ILE A 5 -71.10 -25.75 -4.08
C ILE A 5 -69.61 -25.98 -4.31
N LEU A 6 -68.85 -24.93 -4.62
CA LEU A 6 -67.39 -24.97 -4.67
C LEU A 6 -66.86 -24.49 -3.32
N ILE A 7 -66.52 -25.43 -2.43
CA ILE A 7 -65.80 -25.13 -1.19
C ILE A 7 -64.34 -24.94 -1.57
N LEU A 8 -63.86 -23.70 -1.53
CA LEU A 8 -62.46 -23.34 -1.70
C LEU A 8 -61.72 -23.74 -0.41
N PRO A 9 -60.68 -24.58 -0.44
CA PRO A 9 -59.84 -24.78 0.73
C PRO A 9 -58.93 -23.55 0.84
N ILE A 10 -59.26 -22.64 1.74
CA ILE A 10 -58.31 -21.65 2.25
C ILE A 10 -57.39 -22.42 3.22
N MET A 11 -56.51 -23.26 2.67
CA MET A 11 -55.37 -23.75 3.44
C MET A 11 -54.34 -22.63 3.49
N ALA A 12 -54.41 -21.94 4.62
CA ALA A 12 -53.38 -21.12 5.23
C ALA A 12 -51.98 -21.32 4.62
N LEU A 13 -51.48 -20.29 3.94
CA LEU A 13 -50.06 -20.08 3.67
C LEU A 13 -49.31 -19.70 4.98
N ALA A 14 -49.54 -20.42 6.07
CA ALA A 14 -48.82 -20.24 7.34
C ALA A 14 -47.47 -20.99 7.35
N ALA A 15 -46.89 -21.17 6.17
CA ALA A 15 -45.54 -21.72 5.97
C ALA A 15 -44.73 -20.77 5.08
N CYS A 16 -44.81 -19.47 5.36
CA CYS A 16 -43.71 -18.56 5.04
C CYS A 16 -42.88 -18.53 6.32
N GLY A 17 -41.82 -19.36 6.32
CA GLY A 17 -40.92 -19.47 7.46
C GLY A 17 -40.44 -18.08 7.85
N GLU A 18 -40.45 -17.81 9.14
CA GLU A 18 -39.66 -16.73 9.73
C GLU A 18 -38.19 -17.00 9.39
N GLU A 19 -37.76 -16.51 8.23
CA GLU A 19 -36.34 -16.39 7.91
C GLU A 19 -35.75 -15.42 8.93
N PRO A 20 -34.71 -15.83 9.69
CA PRO A 20 -34.10 -14.95 10.66
C PRO A 20 -33.63 -13.71 9.92
N ALA A 21 -34.06 -12.53 10.41
CA ALA A 21 -33.63 -11.27 9.86
C ALA A 21 -32.10 -11.26 9.73
N PRO A 22 -31.54 -10.89 8.56
CA PRO A 22 -30.10 -10.89 8.37
C PRO A 22 -29.45 -10.03 9.46
N ALA A 23 -28.46 -10.60 10.14
CA ALA A 23 -27.69 -9.87 11.14
C ALA A 23 -27.07 -8.64 10.48
N ALA A 24 -27.05 -7.52 11.22
CA ALA A 24 -26.40 -6.30 10.75
C ALA A 24 -24.93 -6.63 10.43
N LEU A 25 -24.54 -6.43 9.18
CA LEU A 25 -23.14 -6.55 8.78
C LEU A 25 -22.38 -5.35 9.35
N GLU A 26 -21.34 -5.62 10.15
CA GLU A 26 -20.41 -4.59 10.57
C GLU A 26 -19.74 -4.02 9.31
N THR A 27 -19.98 -2.74 9.05
CA THR A 27 -19.30 -2.02 7.96
C THR A 27 -17.90 -1.71 8.45
N ALA A 28 -16.89 -2.30 7.80
CA ALA A 28 -15.50 -1.96 8.08
C ALA A 28 -15.28 -0.45 7.91
N ALA A 29 -14.55 0.16 8.84
CA ALA A 29 -14.19 1.56 8.75
C ALA A 29 -13.40 1.83 7.45
N PRO A 30 -13.57 3.00 6.80
CA PRO A 30 -12.77 3.37 5.65
C PRO A 30 -11.28 3.31 6.00
N VAL A 31 -10.48 2.64 5.16
CA VAL A 31 -9.02 2.66 5.29
C VAL A 31 -8.56 4.06 4.90
N GLU A 32 -7.85 4.74 5.80
CA GLU A 32 -7.30 6.06 5.53
C GLU A 32 -6.27 5.95 4.39
N VAL A 33 -6.55 6.62 3.26
CA VAL A 33 -5.68 6.60 2.08
C VAL A 33 -4.71 7.76 2.21
N VAL A 34 -3.43 7.47 2.44
CA VAL A 34 -2.40 8.51 2.48
C VAL A 34 -2.08 8.98 1.06
N GLU A 35 -2.50 10.20 0.74
CA GLU A 35 -2.41 10.85 -0.59
C GLU A 35 -1.04 11.50 -0.88
N LEU A 36 0.06 10.92 -0.37
CA LEU A 36 1.40 11.43 -0.71
C LEU A 36 1.65 11.33 -2.23
N PRO A 37 2.31 12.31 -2.87
CA PRO A 37 2.75 12.14 -4.26
C PRO A 37 3.77 11.02 -4.35
N ALA A 38 3.86 10.38 -5.52
CA ALA A 38 4.98 9.48 -5.78
C ALA A 38 6.29 10.29 -5.72
N PRO A 39 7.32 9.81 -5.02
CA PRO A 39 8.60 10.48 -4.93
C PRO A 39 9.25 10.52 -6.31
N ASP A 40 9.89 11.65 -6.62
CA ASP A 40 10.74 11.80 -7.79
C ASP A 40 12.22 11.60 -7.41
N GLN A 41 13.11 11.74 -8.40
CA GLN A 41 14.55 11.60 -8.16
C GLN A 41 15.05 12.61 -7.13
N GLU A 42 14.62 13.87 -7.21
CA GLU A 42 15.09 14.92 -6.30
C GLU A 42 14.73 14.59 -4.85
N LEU A 43 13.49 14.15 -4.61
CA LEU A 43 13.05 13.76 -3.28
C LEU A 43 13.78 12.50 -2.77
N PHE A 44 13.96 11.48 -3.62
CA PHE A 44 14.73 10.29 -3.22
C PHE A 44 16.18 10.62 -2.88
N THR A 45 16.85 11.43 -3.70
CA THR A 45 18.24 11.87 -3.46
C THR A 45 18.35 12.61 -2.13
N ALA A 46 17.41 13.49 -1.81
CA ALA A 46 17.39 14.22 -0.54
C ALA A 46 17.21 13.27 0.66
N VAL A 47 16.22 12.37 0.60
CA VAL A 47 15.96 11.37 1.65
C VAL A 47 17.17 10.46 1.85
N PHE A 48 17.78 9.99 0.76
CA PHE A 48 18.95 9.12 0.81
C PHE A 48 20.15 9.85 1.44
N ALA A 49 20.46 11.08 1.02
CA ALA A 49 21.58 11.84 1.56
C ALA A 49 21.38 12.24 3.03
N GLU A 50 20.15 12.53 3.46
CA GLU A 50 19.83 12.79 4.86
C GLU A 50 19.99 11.53 5.71
N THR A 51 19.58 10.37 5.17
CA THR A 51 19.60 9.10 5.91
C THR A 51 21.00 8.46 5.92
N CYS A 52 21.73 8.54 4.81
CA CYS A 52 23.04 7.94 4.59
C CYS A 52 24.08 9.00 4.20
N PRO A 53 24.50 9.89 5.12
CA PRO A 53 25.38 11.03 4.81
C PRO A 53 26.80 10.62 4.37
N ASP A 54 27.24 9.42 4.72
CA ASP A 54 28.56 8.87 4.42
C ASP A 54 28.58 7.99 3.15
N ALA A 55 27.44 7.81 2.50
CA ALA A 55 27.34 7.08 1.23
C ALA A 55 27.70 7.95 0.03
N GLU A 56 28.03 7.31 -1.10
CA GLU A 56 28.18 8.03 -2.37
C GLU A 56 26.88 8.75 -2.77
N PRO A 57 26.94 9.91 -3.44
CA PRO A 57 25.75 10.65 -3.83
C PRO A 57 24.94 9.88 -4.88
N VAL A 58 23.62 10.00 -4.83
CA VAL A 58 22.73 9.43 -5.86
C VAL A 58 22.94 10.16 -7.19
N ALA A 59 23.37 9.44 -8.22
CA ALA A 59 23.55 9.96 -9.58
C ALA A 59 22.22 9.98 -10.35
N THR A 60 21.45 8.90 -10.24
CA THR A 60 20.16 8.70 -10.92
C THR A 60 19.23 7.85 -10.06
N ALA A 61 17.92 8.12 -10.12
CA ALA A 61 16.93 7.31 -9.42
C ALA A 61 15.58 7.29 -10.15
N VAL A 62 14.90 6.15 -10.09
CA VAL A 62 13.56 5.95 -10.62
C VAL A 62 12.70 5.28 -9.57
N CYS A 63 11.72 6.03 -9.07
CA CYS A 63 10.77 5.53 -8.08
C CYS A 63 9.40 5.21 -8.71
N ARG A 64 8.80 4.09 -8.30
CA ARG A 64 7.49 3.63 -8.76
C ARG A 64 6.59 3.31 -7.57
N ARG A 65 5.46 4.02 -7.50
CA ARG A 65 4.40 3.80 -6.50
C ARG A 65 3.15 3.25 -7.17
N GLY A 66 2.63 2.14 -6.67
CA GLY A 66 1.30 1.67 -7.07
C GLY A 66 0.21 2.61 -6.53
N MET A 67 -0.90 2.79 -7.25
CA MET A 67 -2.01 3.64 -6.79
C MET A 67 -2.49 3.20 -5.40
N GLY A 68 -2.41 4.10 -4.40
CA GLY A 68 -2.79 3.82 -3.02
C GLY A 68 -1.85 2.87 -2.26
N ALA A 69 -0.69 2.50 -2.82
CA ALA A 69 0.28 1.66 -2.11
C ALA A 69 0.92 2.43 -0.94
N PRO A 70 1.13 1.83 0.23
CA PRO A 70 1.77 2.49 1.36
C PRO A 70 3.30 2.61 1.21
N THR A 71 3.86 2.06 0.14
CA THR A 71 5.30 1.99 -0.11
C THR A 71 5.63 2.37 -1.55
N VAL A 72 6.91 2.67 -1.78
CA VAL A 72 7.46 2.98 -3.10
C VAL A 72 8.72 2.15 -3.33
N ALA A 73 8.85 1.56 -4.50
CA ALA A 73 10.09 0.91 -4.93
C ALA A 73 10.92 1.89 -5.76
N CYS A 74 12.18 2.11 -5.38
CA CYS A 74 13.11 2.99 -6.05
C CYS A 74 14.33 2.20 -6.52
N GLU A 75 14.65 2.30 -7.80
CA GLU A 75 15.90 1.80 -8.37
C GLU A 75 16.85 2.99 -8.52
N PHE A 76 18.13 2.88 -8.18
CA PHE A 76 19.07 4.00 -8.17
C PHE A 76 20.51 3.61 -8.51
N GLY A 77 21.29 4.61 -8.92
CA GLY A 77 22.73 4.55 -9.16
C GLY A 77 23.47 5.57 -8.29
N LEU A 78 24.71 5.27 -7.93
CA LEU A 78 25.53 6.07 -7.00
C LEU A 78 26.82 6.56 -7.68
N GLY A 79 27.35 7.68 -7.19
CA GLY A 79 28.63 8.23 -7.64
C GLY A 79 28.62 8.59 -9.13
N ASP A 80 29.43 7.88 -9.92
CA ASP A 80 29.51 8.01 -11.37
C ASP A 80 28.68 6.93 -12.12
N ASP A 81 27.94 6.06 -11.43
CA ASP A 81 27.10 5.01 -12.05
C ASP A 81 25.72 5.57 -12.40
N ASP A 82 25.52 5.86 -13.69
CA ASP A 82 24.23 6.25 -14.27
C ASP A 82 23.27 5.06 -14.49
N VAL A 83 23.59 3.88 -13.93
CA VAL A 83 22.81 2.65 -14.09
C VAL A 83 22.03 2.38 -12.80
N LEU A 84 20.80 1.89 -12.94
CA LEU A 84 19.91 1.61 -11.81
C LEU A 84 20.24 0.24 -11.20
N ARG A 85 21.39 0.12 -10.52
CA ARG A 85 21.90 -1.16 -9.97
C ARG A 85 21.43 -1.46 -8.56
N HIS A 86 20.96 -0.45 -7.84
CA HIS A 86 20.58 -0.57 -6.44
C HIS A 86 19.08 -0.38 -6.28
N ASP A 87 18.53 -1.02 -5.25
CA ASP A 87 17.11 -1.00 -4.95
C ASP A 87 16.89 -0.51 -3.52
N ALA A 88 15.92 0.37 -3.35
CA ALA A 88 15.47 0.87 -2.06
C ALA A 88 13.95 0.87 -2.00
N THR A 89 13.41 0.66 -0.81
CA THR A 89 11.97 0.86 -0.54
C THR A 89 11.80 2.09 0.33
N LEU A 90 10.88 2.97 -0.05
CA LEU A 90 10.42 4.07 0.80
C LEU A 90 9.09 3.70 1.47
N ASN A 91 9.00 3.98 2.76
CA ASN A 91 7.78 3.98 3.55
C ASN A 91 7.34 5.41 3.82
N ILE A 92 6.04 5.58 4.08
CA ILE A 92 5.52 6.82 4.64
C ILE A 92 6.15 6.99 6.03
N ASP A 93 6.63 8.20 6.32
CA ASP A 93 7.23 8.50 7.62
C ASP A 93 6.21 8.50 8.77
N ASP A 94 6.71 8.63 10.00
CA ASP A 94 5.86 8.64 11.20
C ASP A 94 4.88 9.81 11.25
N THR A 95 5.11 10.88 10.48
CA THR A 95 4.25 12.06 10.43
C THR A 95 3.11 11.91 9.42
N GLY A 96 3.26 11.01 8.44
CA GLY A 96 2.36 10.87 7.31
C GLY A 96 2.57 11.93 6.22
N GLU A 97 3.57 12.81 6.36
CA GLU A 97 3.81 13.95 5.49
C GLU A 97 5.02 13.74 4.55
N GLY A 98 5.82 12.70 4.79
CA GLY A 98 7.05 12.44 4.04
C GLY A 98 7.32 10.97 3.77
N TRP A 99 8.46 10.74 3.13
CA TRP A 99 8.99 9.42 2.79
C TRP A 99 10.28 9.18 3.57
N MET A 100 10.46 7.95 4.07
CA MET A 100 11.68 7.50 4.73
C MET A 100 12.14 6.15 4.16
N LEU A 101 13.45 5.88 4.18
CA LEU A 101 13.98 4.56 3.80
C LEU A 101 13.44 3.48 4.73
N ALA A 102 12.84 2.43 4.16
CA ALA A 102 12.25 1.33 4.91
C ALA A 102 13.30 0.52 5.69
N ASP A 103 14.52 0.44 5.16
CA ASP A 103 15.65 -0.29 5.75
C ASP A 103 16.92 0.56 5.70
N ALA A 104 16.85 1.73 6.37
CA ALA A 104 17.93 2.70 6.39
C ALA A 104 19.27 2.10 6.83
N GLU A 105 19.28 1.30 7.90
CA GLU A 105 20.52 0.73 8.44
C GLU A 105 21.22 -0.19 7.43
N ASN A 106 20.46 -1.10 6.80
CA ASN A 106 21.03 -2.00 5.81
C ASN A 106 21.46 -1.25 4.54
N ILE A 107 20.62 -0.34 4.02
CA ILE A 107 20.92 0.44 2.81
C ILE A 107 22.17 1.31 3.03
N CYS A 108 22.25 2.03 4.15
CA CYS A 108 23.42 2.84 4.45
C CYS A 108 24.66 1.97 4.67
N SER A 109 24.53 0.81 5.31
CA SER A 109 25.63 -0.13 5.45
C SER A 109 26.12 -0.59 4.08
N GLU A 110 25.28 -1.11 3.20
CA GLU A 110 25.70 -1.61 1.87
C GLU A 110 26.37 -0.54 0.98
N HIS A 111 26.11 0.73 1.25
CA HIS A 111 26.61 1.87 0.46
C HIS A 111 27.54 2.79 1.24
N ASP A 112 27.98 2.36 2.42
CA ASP A 112 28.94 3.11 3.21
C ASP A 112 30.27 3.16 2.45
N SER A 113 30.76 4.38 2.21
CA SER A 113 32.00 4.60 1.45
C SER A 113 33.26 4.01 2.12
N HIS A 114 33.14 3.47 3.34
CA HIS A 114 34.19 2.74 4.04
C HIS A 114 34.11 1.22 3.95
N HIS A 115 33.19 0.63 3.17
CA HIS A 115 33.31 -0.79 2.80
C HIS A 115 34.48 -0.99 1.84
N VAL A 116 35.64 -1.17 2.44
CA VAL A 116 36.78 -1.81 1.81
C VAL A 116 36.37 -3.26 1.55
N ASP A 117 36.19 -3.61 0.28
CA ASP A 117 36.00 -4.98 -0.17
C ASP A 117 37.01 -5.94 0.51
N ASN A 118 36.50 -6.79 1.39
CA ASN A 118 37.08 -8.05 1.90
C ASN A 118 37.41 -9.06 0.80
#